data_AF-A0A2N7B909-F1
#
_entry.id   AF-A0A2N7B909-F1
#
_cell.length_a   1.000
_cell.length_b   1.000
_cell.length_c   1.000
_cell.angle_alpha   90.00
_cell.angle_beta   90.00
_cell.angle_gamma   90.00
#
_symmetry.space_group_name_H-M   'P 1'
#
loop_
_entity.id
_entity.type
_entity.pdbx_description
1 polymer ?
#
loop_
_entity_poly.entity_id
_entity_poly.type
_entity_poly.pdbx_seq_one_letter_code
_entity_poly.pdbx_strand_id
1 'polypeptide(L)'
;MKPKTKLEKRVVSLINKIKPITPAQKAWGIANCLEKRALVTKHKVNCLECGNTWIVANTAECSNFVCSKCSCSLNKVETRLHRDFQAAYYAILTTVEDLQVVRMFYVRKWGKVGKPAESHVMEVMQHWITPEGKFCLISCPTNPMNGYIDSWTAGGHLRLTTTASRNATLRSAIHADKVYPRQRVIPSLKRNGFTGDFYGISPVNFFCGLLRDSEVETLLKAGQTGLLQYIFQWNAPDKILSGMGLWPSVKICIRNHYIVSDGTLWVDYIKMLRDFQKDLLNSHFVCPVDLVVSHDKLVDKKREHQRQLTLTQQRKKAVNHREAYVKAKAKFFGLEFSNGDITVKVLESVDEFITEGDVLRHCVFSSGYYQNENSLILSARIDGKPVETVEISLNNLKIIQSRGFKNKPSEYHDQVVSLVNQNLPAIGKVLHSSEGGGR
;
A
#
# COMPACT_ATOMS: atom_id res chain seq x y z
N MET A 1 20.08 -6.01 30.71
CA MET A 1 20.22 -4.68 31.35
C MET A 1 20.04 -4.80 32.86
N LYS A 2 20.56 -3.86 33.66
CA LYS A 2 20.21 -3.77 35.09
C LYS A 2 18.81 -3.15 35.24
N PRO A 3 17.92 -3.69 36.09
CA PRO A 3 16.58 -3.16 36.29
C PRO A 3 16.65 -1.79 37.00
N LYS A 4 16.05 -0.77 36.40
CA LYS A 4 16.03 0.60 36.91
C LYS A 4 14.66 0.95 37.50
N THR A 5 13.58 0.66 36.77
CA THR A 5 12.22 1.05 37.18
C THR A 5 11.65 0.11 38.24
N LYS A 6 10.65 0.57 39.01
CA LYS A 6 9.93 -0.28 39.97
C LYS A 6 9.31 -1.51 39.30
N LEU A 7 8.75 -1.34 38.10
CA LEU A 7 8.18 -2.43 37.31
C LEU A 7 9.25 -3.43 36.85
N GLU A 8 10.40 -2.97 36.35
CA GLU A 8 11.49 -3.86 35.93
C GLU A 8 12.02 -4.69 37.10
N LYS A 9 12.24 -4.06 38.27
CA LYS A 9 12.70 -4.76 39.48
C LYS A 9 11.70 -5.83 39.92
N ARG A 10 10.40 -5.49 39.90
CA ARG A 10 9.31 -6.43 40.21
C ARG A 10 9.25 -7.58 39.21
N VAL A 11 9.34 -7.30 37.92
CA VAL A 11 9.32 -8.35 36.89
C VAL A 11 10.50 -9.30 37.08
N VAL A 12 11.72 -8.79 37.31
CA VAL A 12 12.91 -9.62 37.52
C VAL A 12 12.76 -10.57 38.70
N SER A 13 12.09 -10.17 39.79
CA SER A 13 11.84 -11.08 40.92
C SER A 13 10.75 -12.11 40.64
N LEU A 14 9.83 -11.85 39.70
CA LEU A 14 8.70 -12.71 39.35
C LEU A 14 9.00 -13.71 38.22
N ILE A 15 10.05 -13.51 37.43
CA ILE A 15 10.41 -14.40 36.29
C ILE A 15 10.48 -15.87 36.74
N ASN A 16 11.08 -16.13 37.89
CA ASN A 16 11.26 -17.49 38.41
C ASN A 16 9.95 -18.18 38.81
N LYS A 17 8.84 -17.44 38.94
CA LYS A 17 7.51 -18.00 39.23
C LYS A 17 6.83 -18.56 37.97
N ILE A 18 7.31 -18.25 36.77
CA ILE A 18 6.72 -18.74 35.52
C ILE A 18 7.06 -20.22 35.32
N LYS A 19 6.02 -21.02 35.04
CA LYS A 19 6.19 -22.42 34.68
C LYS A 19 6.84 -22.57 33.29
N PRO A 20 7.78 -23.51 33.11
CA PRO A 20 8.36 -23.79 31.80
C PRO A 20 7.27 -24.23 30.81
N ILE A 21 7.53 -24.05 29.52
CA ILE A 21 6.62 -24.49 28.46
C ILE A 21 6.51 -26.03 28.47
N THR A 22 5.28 -26.54 28.39
CA THR A 22 5.01 -27.98 28.37
C THR A 22 5.22 -28.60 26.97
N PRO A 23 5.52 -29.90 26.87
CA PRO A 23 5.60 -30.59 25.57
C PRO A 23 4.31 -30.45 24.74
N ALA A 24 3.14 -30.51 25.40
CA ALA A 24 1.84 -30.35 24.74
C ALA A 24 1.68 -28.95 24.11
N GLN A 25 2.14 -27.89 24.77
CA GLN A 25 2.13 -26.53 24.21
C GLN A 25 3.07 -26.39 23.02
N LYS A 26 4.26 -27.04 23.06
CA LYS A 26 5.18 -27.06 21.91
C LYS A 26 4.57 -27.77 20.71
N ALA A 27 4.01 -28.96 20.93
CA ALA A 27 3.36 -29.75 19.88
C ALA A 27 2.17 -29.00 19.27
N TRP A 28 1.36 -28.34 20.09
CA TRP A 28 0.25 -27.52 19.62
C TRP A 28 0.73 -26.36 18.73
N GLY A 29 1.79 -25.65 19.12
CA GLY A 29 2.34 -24.54 18.33
C GLY A 29 2.83 -25.01 16.96
N ILE A 30 3.55 -26.14 16.91
CA ILE A 30 4.01 -26.73 15.64
C ILE A 30 2.81 -27.10 14.75
N ALA A 31 1.79 -27.74 15.31
CA ALA A 31 0.66 -28.24 14.54
C ALA A 31 -0.28 -27.15 14.00
N ASN A 32 -0.39 -26.01 14.70
CA ASN A 32 -1.36 -24.95 14.35
C ASN A 32 -0.74 -23.76 13.62
N CYS A 33 0.58 -23.57 13.73
CA CYS A 33 1.28 -22.44 13.11
C CYS A 33 2.05 -22.84 11.84
N LEU A 34 2.38 -24.12 11.68
CA LEU A 34 3.18 -24.60 10.56
C LEU A 34 2.40 -25.60 9.74
N GLU A 35 2.52 -25.48 8.43
CA GLU A 35 1.85 -26.34 7.49
C GLU A 35 2.63 -27.64 7.27
N LYS A 36 1.89 -28.71 7.04
CA LYS A 36 2.46 -29.95 6.52
C LYS A 36 2.54 -29.83 5.01
N ARG A 37 3.74 -29.87 4.44
CA ARG A 37 3.96 -29.57 3.02
C ARG A 37 4.58 -30.75 2.27
N ALA A 38 4.23 -30.88 1.00
CA ALA A 38 4.89 -31.77 0.06
C ALA A 38 5.60 -30.95 -1.02
N LEU A 39 6.90 -31.21 -1.24
CA LEU A 39 7.64 -30.59 -2.33
C LEU A 39 7.44 -31.39 -3.60
N VAL A 40 6.89 -30.72 -4.62
CA VAL A 40 6.49 -31.34 -5.88
C VAL A 40 7.38 -30.84 -7.01
N THR A 41 7.96 -31.78 -7.75
CA THR A 41 8.75 -31.51 -8.94
C THR A 41 8.26 -32.39 -10.09
N LYS A 42 7.54 -31.78 -11.06
CA LYS A 42 6.89 -32.47 -12.17
C LYS A 42 6.01 -33.64 -11.67
N HIS A 43 6.51 -34.87 -11.73
CA HIS A 43 5.78 -36.09 -11.33
C HIS A 43 6.21 -36.65 -9.97
N LYS A 44 7.19 -36.03 -9.29
CA LYS A 44 7.70 -36.50 -7.99
C LYS A 44 7.13 -35.67 -6.85
N VAL A 45 6.60 -36.35 -5.84
CA VAL A 45 6.10 -35.74 -4.60
C VAL A 45 6.97 -36.20 -3.43
N ASN A 46 7.43 -35.24 -2.62
CA ASN A 46 8.29 -35.49 -1.48
C ASN A 46 7.60 -35.02 -0.20
N CYS A 47 7.28 -35.94 0.70
CA CYS A 47 6.72 -35.63 2.01
C CYS A 47 7.81 -35.09 2.93
N LEU A 48 7.64 -33.86 3.41
CA LEU A 48 8.58 -33.26 4.35
C LEU A 48 8.41 -33.75 5.79
N GLU A 49 7.27 -34.36 6.15
CA GLU A 49 7.07 -34.89 7.51
C GLU A 49 7.94 -36.13 7.78
N CYS A 50 7.96 -37.08 6.83
CA CYS A 50 8.64 -38.38 7.01
C CYS A 50 9.79 -38.63 6.04
N GLY A 51 10.00 -37.74 5.07
CA GLY A 51 11.03 -37.88 4.04
C GLY A 51 10.69 -38.85 2.90
N ASN A 52 9.47 -39.39 2.84
CA ASN A 52 9.07 -40.31 1.78
C ASN A 52 8.93 -39.61 0.42
N THR A 53 9.31 -40.30 -0.65
CA THR A 53 9.20 -39.81 -2.03
C THR A 53 8.45 -40.83 -2.87
N TRP A 54 7.51 -40.36 -3.69
CA TRP A 54 6.79 -41.20 -4.64
C TRP A 54 6.50 -40.45 -5.94
N ILE A 55 6.09 -41.20 -6.95
CA ILE A 55 5.75 -40.69 -8.28
C ILE A 55 4.23 -40.71 -8.43
N VAL A 56 3.68 -39.65 -9.02
CA VAL A 56 2.25 -39.51 -9.36
C VAL A 56 2.13 -39.09 -10.82
N ALA A 57 1.15 -39.66 -11.52
CA ALA A 57 0.95 -39.44 -12.95
C ALA A 57 0.61 -37.97 -13.26
N ASN A 58 -0.34 -37.39 -12.52
CA ASN A 58 -0.73 -35.99 -12.64
C ASN A 58 -0.59 -35.29 -11.27
N THR A 59 0.19 -34.22 -11.23
CA THR A 59 0.34 -33.37 -10.05
C THR A 59 -0.42 -32.06 -10.18
N ALA A 60 -0.86 -31.67 -11.38
CA ALA A 60 -1.45 -30.36 -11.67
C ALA A 60 -2.83 -30.19 -10.99
N GLU A 61 -3.64 -31.24 -10.97
CA GLU A 61 -5.02 -31.20 -10.46
C GLU A 61 -5.14 -31.40 -8.93
N CYS A 62 -4.05 -31.80 -8.27
CA CYS A 62 -4.07 -32.09 -6.82
C CYS A 62 -3.60 -30.86 -6.04
N SER A 63 -4.47 -30.29 -5.20
CA SER A 63 -4.09 -29.25 -4.24
C SER A 63 -3.39 -29.81 -3.00
N ASN A 64 -3.75 -31.04 -2.60
CA ASN A 64 -3.22 -31.73 -1.42
C ASN A 64 -2.84 -33.18 -1.74
N PHE A 65 -1.92 -33.74 -0.95
CA PHE A 65 -1.51 -35.14 -1.04
C PHE A 65 -1.60 -35.82 0.32
N VAL A 66 -1.98 -37.10 0.34
CA VAL A 66 -1.88 -37.94 1.55
C VAL A 66 -0.65 -38.82 1.43
N CYS A 67 0.27 -38.72 2.40
CA CYS A 67 1.47 -39.56 2.40
C CYS A 67 1.14 -41.00 2.78
N SER A 68 1.50 -41.98 1.95
CA SER A 68 1.29 -43.40 2.23
C SER A 68 2.06 -43.93 3.45
N LYS A 69 3.14 -43.25 3.85
CA LYS A 69 4.00 -43.69 4.97
C LYS A 69 3.60 -43.12 6.33
N CYS A 70 3.20 -41.85 6.38
CA CYS A 70 2.85 -41.17 7.65
C CYS A 70 1.39 -40.73 7.73
N SER A 71 0.59 -41.04 6.71
CA SER A 71 -0.85 -40.71 6.62
C SER A 71 -1.20 -39.24 6.81
N CYS A 72 -0.21 -38.34 6.74
CA CYS A 72 -0.44 -36.92 6.86
C CYS A 72 -1.00 -36.36 5.56
N SER A 73 -2.01 -35.50 5.67
CA SER A 73 -2.42 -34.60 4.59
C SER A 73 -1.37 -33.49 4.44
N LEU A 74 -0.93 -33.25 3.21
CA LEU A 74 0.16 -32.36 2.84
C LEU A 74 -0.31 -31.34 1.80
N ASN A 75 -0.06 -30.06 2.07
CA ASN A 75 -0.27 -28.99 1.11
C ASN A 75 0.81 -29.05 0.02
N LYS A 76 0.39 -28.98 -1.24
CA LYS A 76 1.29 -28.97 -2.38
C LYS A 76 2.11 -27.68 -2.42
N VAL A 77 3.43 -27.82 -2.55
CA VAL A 77 4.35 -26.72 -2.89
C VAL A 77 5.14 -27.11 -4.12
N GLU A 78 4.86 -26.46 -5.25
CA GLU A 78 5.62 -26.67 -6.48
C GLU A 78 6.94 -25.95 -6.40
N THR A 79 8.03 -26.70 -6.44
CA THR A 79 9.37 -26.13 -6.40
C THR A 79 10.41 -27.08 -6.97
N ARG A 80 11.51 -26.50 -7.46
CA ARG A 80 12.73 -27.24 -7.83
C ARG A 80 13.71 -27.36 -6.65
N LEU A 81 13.39 -26.74 -5.51
CA LEU A 81 14.21 -26.80 -4.31
C LEU A 81 14.02 -28.14 -3.58
N HIS A 82 15.09 -28.60 -2.95
CA HIS A 82 15.09 -29.81 -2.13
C HIS A 82 14.95 -29.52 -0.63
N ARG A 83 14.66 -28.27 -0.27
CA ARG A 83 14.55 -27.79 1.10
C ARG A 83 13.38 -26.83 1.23
N ASP A 84 12.75 -26.85 2.39
CA ASP A 84 11.71 -25.90 2.77
C ASP A 84 11.98 -25.39 4.18
N PHE A 85 11.64 -24.13 4.42
CA PHE A 85 11.77 -23.50 5.72
C PHE A 85 10.48 -22.74 6.02
N GLN A 86 9.93 -23.02 7.20
CA GLN A 86 8.77 -22.32 7.72
C GLN A 86 9.11 -21.76 9.10
N ALA A 87 8.63 -20.57 9.37
CA ALA A 87 8.73 -19.94 10.67
C ALA A 87 7.44 -19.18 10.98
N ALA A 88 7.04 -19.19 12.25
CA ALA A 88 5.85 -18.53 12.74
C ALA A 88 6.03 -18.17 14.23
N TYR A 89 5.11 -17.36 14.74
CA TYR A 89 5.02 -16.98 16.13
C TYR A 89 3.70 -17.42 16.73
N TYR A 90 3.74 -17.90 17.96
CA TYR A 90 2.52 -18.12 18.73
C TYR A 90 2.66 -17.59 20.14
N ALA A 91 1.52 -17.23 20.73
CA ALA A 91 1.46 -16.68 22.07
C ALA A 91 0.84 -17.67 23.06
N ILE A 92 1.32 -17.63 24.30
CA ILE A 92 0.66 -18.23 25.45
C ILE A 92 0.36 -17.11 26.44
N LEU A 93 -0.92 -16.99 26.81
CA LEU A 93 -1.39 -16.01 27.78
C LEU A 93 -1.43 -16.62 29.17
N THR A 94 -0.67 -16.04 30.11
CA THR A 94 -0.70 -16.41 31.51
C THR A 94 -0.79 -15.18 32.39
N THR A 95 -1.07 -15.38 33.67
CA THR A 95 -0.99 -14.33 34.69
C THR A 95 0.01 -14.74 35.77
N VAL A 96 0.67 -13.75 36.36
CA VAL A 96 1.52 -13.91 37.55
C VAL A 96 1.16 -12.77 38.49
N GLU A 97 0.61 -13.11 39.64
CA GLU A 97 -0.01 -12.12 40.55
C GLU A 97 -1.10 -11.32 39.79
N ASP A 98 -1.02 -9.99 39.81
CA ASP A 98 -1.86 -9.02 39.10
C ASP A 98 -1.37 -8.71 37.68
N LEU A 99 -0.21 -9.24 37.25
CA LEU A 99 0.37 -8.94 35.95
C LEU A 99 -0.14 -9.89 34.87
N GLN A 100 -0.52 -9.32 33.72
CA GLN A 100 -0.74 -10.08 32.51
C GLN A 100 0.60 -10.40 31.86
N VAL A 101 0.85 -11.67 31.52
CA VAL A 101 2.07 -12.10 30.86
C VAL A 101 1.74 -12.71 29.50
N VAL A 102 2.23 -12.09 28.43
CA VAL A 102 2.17 -12.63 27.07
C VAL A 102 3.53 -13.25 26.76
N ARG A 103 3.57 -14.58 26.61
CA ARG A 103 4.79 -15.31 26.24
C ARG A 103 4.75 -15.60 24.75
N MET A 104 5.73 -15.09 24.01
CA MET A 104 5.87 -15.28 22.57
C MET A 104 6.89 -16.37 22.29
N PHE A 105 6.49 -17.32 21.45
CA PHE A 105 7.32 -18.44 21.03
C PHE A 105 7.56 -18.36 19.54
N TYR A 106 8.83 -18.44 19.16
CA TYR A 106 9.26 -18.62 17.78
C TYR A 106 9.30 -20.10 17.48
N VAL A 107 8.52 -20.53 16.49
CA VAL A 107 8.51 -21.90 16.00
C VAL A 107 9.04 -21.91 14.58
N ARG A 108 9.98 -22.82 14.31
CA ARG A 108 10.53 -23.03 12.98
C ARG A 108 10.53 -24.51 12.62
N LYS A 109 10.39 -24.79 11.34
CA LYS A 109 10.48 -26.13 10.77
C LYS A 109 11.35 -26.11 9.53
N TRP A 110 12.30 -27.02 9.51
CA TRP A 110 13.22 -27.23 8.40
C TRP A 110 12.99 -28.60 7.81
N GLY A 111 12.64 -28.64 6.53
CA GLY A 111 12.43 -29.88 5.78
C GLY A 111 13.51 -30.04 4.71
N LYS A 112 14.02 -31.25 4.56
CA LYS A 112 14.88 -31.64 3.43
C LYS A 112 14.34 -32.91 2.81
N VAL A 113 14.28 -32.95 1.48
CA VAL A 113 13.87 -34.14 0.73
C VAL A 113 14.69 -35.36 1.18
N GLY A 114 13.99 -36.47 1.44
CA GLY A 114 14.60 -37.72 1.91
C GLY A 114 14.85 -37.80 3.42
N LYS A 115 14.54 -36.75 4.19
CA LYS A 115 14.68 -36.74 5.66
C LYS A 115 13.38 -36.26 6.34
N PRO A 116 13.09 -36.75 7.56
CA PRO A 116 12.03 -36.17 8.39
C PRO A 116 12.33 -34.69 8.71
N ALA A 117 11.29 -33.87 8.80
CA ALA A 117 11.45 -32.47 9.16
C ALA A 117 11.88 -32.29 10.62
N GLU A 118 12.77 -31.32 10.84
CA GLU A 118 13.21 -30.90 12.16
C GLU A 118 12.44 -29.65 12.58
N SER A 119 11.77 -29.72 13.74
CA SER A 119 11.03 -28.58 14.31
C SER A 119 11.69 -28.11 15.58
N HIS A 120 11.78 -26.78 15.76
CA HIS A 120 12.34 -26.17 16.96
C HIS A 120 11.42 -25.06 17.47
N VAL A 121 11.21 -25.05 18.79
CA VAL A 121 10.38 -24.06 19.50
C VAL A 121 11.26 -23.37 20.53
N MET A 122 11.28 -22.03 20.48
CA MET A 122 12.03 -21.20 21.40
C MET A 122 11.14 -20.11 21.98
N GLU A 123 11.17 -19.92 23.29
CA GLU A 123 10.56 -18.74 23.89
C GLU A 123 11.46 -17.53 23.62
N VAL A 124 10.93 -16.53 22.92
CA VAL A 124 11.73 -15.40 22.42
C VAL A 124 11.42 -14.10 23.12
N MET A 125 10.19 -13.93 23.61
CA MET A 125 9.78 -12.72 24.33
C MET A 125 8.75 -13.01 25.41
N GLN A 126 8.76 -12.17 26.44
CA GLN A 126 7.71 -12.07 27.43
C GLN A 126 7.35 -10.59 27.60
N HIS A 127 6.07 -10.27 27.40
CA HIS A 127 5.51 -8.96 27.73
C HIS A 127 4.82 -9.06 29.08
N TRP A 128 5.30 -8.31 30.06
CA TRP A 128 4.73 -8.23 31.39
C TRP A 128 3.97 -6.92 31.51
N ILE A 129 2.64 -7.00 31.56
CA ILE A 129 1.73 -5.87 31.45
C ILE A 129 1.01 -5.68 32.79
N THR A 130 1.03 -4.46 33.30
CA THR A 130 0.34 -4.06 34.53
C THR A 130 -1.14 -3.79 34.26
N PRO A 131 -2.01 -3.81 35.28
CA PRO A 131 -3.42 -3.42 35.15
C PRO A 131 -3.63 -2.00 34.60
N GLU A 132 -2.66 -1.09 34.76
CA GLU A 132 -2.68 0.28 34.20
C GLU A 132 -2.20 0.32 32.73
N GLY A 133 -1.91 -0.85 32.15
CA GLY A 133 -1.45 -0.99 30.77
C GLY A 133 0.01 -0.62 30.55
N LYS A 134 0.83 -0.41 31.58
CA LYS A 134 2.30 -0.26 31.43
C LYS A 134 2.91 -1.63 31.18
N PHE A 135 3.97 -1.72 30.38
CA PHE A 135 4.61 -3.02 30.13
C PHE A 135 6.12 -2.99 30.28
N CYS A 136 6.66 -4.18 30.54
CA CYS A 136 8.09 -4.47 30.61
C CYS A 136 8.40 -5.63 29.66
N LEU A 137 9.50 -5.53 28.91
CA LEU A 137 9.91 -6.51 27.92
C LEU A 137 11.09 -7.33 28.40
N ILE A 138 10.93 -8.65 28.34
CA ILE A 138 12.03 -9.60 28.41
C ILE A 138 12.12 -10.27 27.04
N SER A 139 13.30 -10.30 26.44
CA SER A 139 13.48 -10.96 25.15
C SER A 139 14.82 -11.64 25.03
N CYS A 140 14.91 -12.62 24.12
CA CYS A 140 16.17 -13.15 23.66
C CYS A 140 16.95 -12.06 22.91
N PRO A 141 18.30 -12.10 22.94
CA PRO A 141 19.10 -11.29 22.04
C PRO A 141 18.85 -11.67 20.58
N THR A 142 19.10 -10.71 19.69
CA THR A 142 19.08 -10.90 18.24
C THR A 142 20.46 -10.63 17.67
N ASN A 143 20.79 -11.25 16.55
CA ASN A 143 22.01 -10.98 15.81
C ASN A 143 21.93 -9.56 15.19
N PRO A 144 22.78 -8.61 15.61
CA PRO A 144 22.73 -7.24 15.12
C PRO A 144 23.16 -7.10 13.64
N MET A 145 23.88 -8.09 13.09
CA MET A 145 24.42 -8.02 11.73
C MET A 145 23.44 -8.48 10.64
N ASN A 146 22.33 -9.12 11.00
CA ASN A 146 21.47 -9.80 10.03
C ASN A 146 20.39 -8.89 9.42
N GLY A 147 20.32 -7.60 9.78
CA GLY A 147 19.32 -6.63 9.29
C GLY A 147 17.87 -6.89 9.71
N TYR A 148 17.51 -8.13 10.03
CA TYR A 148 16.17 -8.53 10.50
C TYR A 148 15.98 -8.27 11.99
N ILE A 149 14.81 -7.71 12.36
CA ILE A 149 14.48 -7.37 13.75
C ILE A 149 14.31 -8.59 14.65
N ASP A 150 14.06 -9.76 14.06
CA ASP A 150 13.69 -11.01 14.73
C ASP A 150 14.67 -12.15 14.44
N SER A 151 15.91 -11.82 14.07
CA SER A 151 17.00 -12.78 13.95
C SER A 151 17.51 -13.22 15.33
N TRP A 152 16.72 -14.01 16.06
CA TRP A 152 17.03 -14.47 17.41
C TRP A 152 18.33 -15.27 17.48
N THR A 153 19.16 -14.98 18.49
CA THR A 153 20.41 -15.73 18.73
C THR A 153 20.08 -17.15 19.20
N ALA A 154 20.65 -18.15 18.53
CA ALA A 154 20.53 -19.54 18.94
C ALA A 154 21.11 -19.74 20.35
N GLY A 155 20.36 -20.37 21.25
CA GLY A 155 20.75 -20.56 22.65
C GLY A 155 20.72 -19.27 23.49
N GLY A 156 20.25 -18.15 22.94
CA GLY A 156 20.13 -16.90 23.68
C GLY A 156 19.12 -16.99 24.82
N HIS A 157 19.51 -16.60 26.02
CA HIS A 157 18.62 -16.57 27.18
C HIS A 157 17.76 -15.30 27.21
N LEU A 158 16.54 -15.43 27.74
CA LEU A 158 15.64 -14.33 28.01
C LEU A 158 16.27 -13.33 28.97
N ARG A 159 16.31 -12.06 28.58
CA ARG A 159 16.87 -10.98 29.40
C ARG A 159 16.02 -9.72 29.32
N LEU A 160 16.08 -8.93 30.40
CA LEU A 160 15.46 -7.62 30.43
C LEU A 160 16.00 -6.75 29.28
N THR A 161 15.08 -6.24 28.46
CA THR A 161 15.37 -5.53 27.21
C THR A 161 14.65 -4.19 27.19
N THR A 162 15.38 -3.14 26.78
CA THR A 162 14.83 -1.80 26.62
C THR A 162 13.89 -1.74 25.41
N THR A 163 12.82 -0.97 25.52
CA THR A 163 11.91 -0.62 24.41
C THR A 163 12.22 0.77 23.84
N ALA A 164 13.38 1.36 24.16
CA ALA A 164 13.73 2.71 23.72
C ALA A 164 14.25 2.76 22.28
N SER A 165 14.82 1.67 21.76
CA SER A 165 15.27 1.63 20.37
C SER A 165 14.13 1.25 19.44
N ARG A 166 14.11 1.83 18.23
CA ARG A 166 13.13 1.49 17.19
C ARG A 166 13.02 -0.03 17.02
N ASN A 167 14.15 -0.72 16.77
CA ASN A 167 14.15 -2.17 16.57
C ASN A 167 13.55 -2.96 17.74
N ALA A 168 13.73 -2.51 18.98
CA ALA A 168 13.11 -3.17 20.13
C ALA A 168 11.59 -2.93 20.18
N THR A 169 11.13 -1.72 19.87
CA THR A 169 9.69 -1.41 19.73
C THR A 169 9.06 -2.25 18.63
N LEU A 170 9.70 -2.28 17.45
CA LEU A 170 9.26 -3.06 16.30
C LEU A 170 9.13 -4.55 16.65
N ARG A 171 10.12 -5.08 17.36
CA ARG A 171 10.14 -6.47 17.82
C ARG A 171 9.06 -6.77 18.86
N SER A 172 8.82 -5.87 19.82
CA SER A 172 7.74 -6.07 20.80
C SER A 172 6.37 -6.16 20.14
N ALA A 173 6.19 -5.49 19.00
CA ALA A 173 4.95 -5.48 18.24
C ALA A 173 4.81 -6.64 17.23
N ILE A 174 5.65 -7.68 17.29
CA ILE A 174 5.46 -8.88 16.46
C ILE A 174 4.11 -9.54 16.78
N HIS A 175 3.35 -9.83 15.72
CA HIS A 175 2.06 -10.49 15.81
C HIS A 175 2.23 -11.97 16.17
N ALA A 176 1.25 -12.51 16.90
CA ALA A 176 1.14 -13.95 17.09
C ALA A 176 0.23 -14.51 16.00
N ASP A 177 0.72 -15.47 15.21
CA ASP A 177 -0.10 -16.15 14.20
C ASP A 177 -1.23 -16.95 14.86
N LYS A 178 -0.96 -17.52 16.03
CA LYS A 178 -1.93 -18.24 16.86
C LYS A 178 -1.72 -17.99 18.34
N VAL A 179 -2.79 -18.15 19.11
CA VAL A 179 -2.76 -18.04 20.58
C VAL A 179 -3.25 -19.33 21.20
N TYR A 180 -2.49 -19.88 22.14
CA TYR A 180 -2.85 -21.14 22.81
C TYR A 180 -4.22 -21.02 23.50
N PRO A 181 -5.15 -21.97 23.30
CA PRO A 181 -6.56 -21.80 23.67
C PRO A 181 -6.79 -21.74 25.19
N ARG A 182 -5.93 -22.39 25.99
CA ARG A 182 -6.02 -22.29 27.46
C ARG A 182 -5.36 -20.99 27.92
N GLN A 183 -6.16 -19.93 27.92
CA GLN A 183 -5.71 -18.58 28.25
C GLN A 183 -5.99 -18.24 29.72
N ARG A 184 -5.04 -17.57 30.38
CA ARG A 184 -5.31 -16.84 31.63
C ARG A 184 -5.13 -15.35 31.38
N VAL A 185 -6.17 -14.60 31.76
CA VAL A 185 -6.28 -13.18 31.49
C VAL A 185 -6.71 -12.45 32.76
N ILE A 186 -6.08 -11.31 33.05
CA ILE A 186 -6.44 -10.49 34.23
C ILE A 186 -7.89 -9.97 34.14
N PRO A 187 -8.58 -9.76 35.28
CA PRO A 187 -9.98 -9.33 35.28
C PRO A 187 -10.25 -8.05 34.50
N SER A 188 -9.35 -7.06 34.57
CA SER A 188 -9.50 -5.77 33.88
C SER A 188 -9.63 -5.91 32.37
N LEU A 189 -8.85 -6.80 31.74
CA LEU A 189 -8.92 -7.04 30.30
C LEU A 189 -10.25 -7.71 29.90
N LYS A 190 -10.75 -8.64 30.72
CA LYS A 190 -12.07 -9.27 30.49
C LYS A 190 -13.19 -8.26 30.60
N ARG A 191 -13.17 -7.42 31.65
CA ARG A 191 -14.14 -6.33 31.87
C ARG A 191 -14.16 -5.35 30.69
N ASN A 192 -12.99 -5.05 30.14
CA ASN A 192 -12.85 -4.15 28.99
C ASN A 192 -13.23 -4.82 27.65
N GLY A 193 -13.64 -6.10 27.65
CA GLY A 193 -14.26 -6.74 26.48
C GLY A 193 -13.38 -7.76 25.72
N PHE A 194 -12.23 -8.16 26.26
CA PHE A 194 -11.41 -9.20 25.61
C PHE A 194 -12.10 -10.57 25.65
N THR A 195 -12.31 -11.16 24.47
CA THR A 195 -12.98 -12.46 24.27
C THR A 195 -12.05 -13.59 23.81
N GLY A 196 -10.78 -13.30 23.53
CA GLY A 196 -9.78 -14.30 23.14
C GLY A 196 -9.10 -14.07 21.79
N ASP A 197 -9.65 -13.18 20.95
CA ASP A 197 -9.10 -12.79 19.65
C ASP A 197 -8.34 -11.45 19.73
N PHE A 198 -7.32 -11.31 18.89
CA PHE A 198 -6.49 -10.13 18.73
C PHE A 198 -6.71 -9.41 17.40
N TYR A 199 -7.54 -9.93 16.49
CA TYR A 199 -7.92 -9.25 15.25
C TYR A 199 -6.73 -8.83 14.38
N GLY A 200 -5.67 -9.62 14.36
CA GLY A 200 -4.44 -9.27 13.63
C GLY A 200 -3.60 -8.18 14.28
N ILE A 201 -3.84 -7.84 15.55
CA ILE A 201 -3.06 -6.86 16.32
C ILE A 201 -2.06 -7.61 17.23
N SER A 202 -0.89 -7.00 17.50
CA SER A 202 0.08 -7.64 18.41
C SER A 202 -0.50 -7.72 19.83
N PRO A 203 -0.32 -8.84 20.55
CA PRO A 203 -0.95 -8.99 21.86
C PRO A 203 -0.57 -7.91 22.88
N VAL A 204 0.67 -7.41 22.84
CA VAL A 204 1.12 -6.34 23.74
C VAL A 204 0.45 -5.01 23.39
N ASN A 205 0.38 -4.63 22.11
CA ASN A 205 -0.25 -3.38 21.71
C ASN A 205 -1.74 -3.41 22.02
N PHE A 206 -2.40 -4.53 21.70
CA PHE A 206 -3.81 -4.74 21.98
C PHE A 206 -4.12 -4.60 23.48
N PHE A 207 -3.41 -5.33 24.35
CA PHE A 207 -3.65 -5.26 25.80
C PHE A 207 -3.28 -3.91 26.40
N CYS A 208 -2.15 -3.32 26.01
CA CYS A 208 -1.79 -1.98 26.48
C CYS A 208 -2.81 -0.92 26.04
N GLY A 209 -3.28 -0.97 24.80
CA GLY A 209 -4.32 -0.07 24.31
C GLY A 209 -5.65 -0.27 25.03
N LEU A 210 -6.09 -1.52 25.18
CA LEU A 210 -7.36 -1.86 25.83
C LEU A 210 -7.40 -1.44 27.32
N LEU A 211 -6.25 -1.40 27.99
CA LEU A 211 -6.16 -0.97 29.40
C LEU A 211 -6.03 0.56 29.56
N ARG A 212 -5.56 1.27 28.53
CA ARG A 212 -5.27 2.71 28.62
C ARG A 212 -6.33 3.58 27.96
N ASP A 213 -6.98 3.08 26.91
CA ASP A 213 -7.79 3.90 26.02
C ASP A 213 -9.24 3.37 25.93
N SER A 214 -10.18 4.22 26.31
CA SER A 214 -11.61 3.94 26.25
C SER A 214 -12.14 3.81 24.81
N GLU A 215 -11.48 4.41 23.81
CA GLU A 215 -11.86 4.25 22.40
C GLU A 215 -11.62 2.81 21.93
N VAL A 216 -10.50 2.21 22.34
CA VAL A 216 -10.17 0.80 22.04
C VAL A 216 -11.24 -0.13 22.61
N GLU A 217 -11.61 0.08 23.88
CA GLU A 217 -12.70 -0.67 24.53
C GLU A 217 -14.04 -0.49 23.78
N THR A 218 -14.37 0.74 23.40
CA THR A 218 -15.63 1.05 22.69
C THR A 218 -15.66 0.38 21.32
N LEU A 219 -14.58 0.48 20.53
CA LEU A 219 -14.48 -0.14 19.21
C LEU A 219 -14.57 -1.66 19.30
N LEU A 220 -13.88 -2.26 20.28
CA LEU A 220 -13.90 -3.69 20.52
C LEU A 220 -15.32 -4.17 20.87
N LYS A 221 -15.98 -3.53 21.84
CA LYS A 221 -17.33 -3.89 22.27
C LYS A 221 -18.38 -3.65 21.18
N ALA A 222 -18.17 -2.66 20.32
CA ALA A 222 -19.05 -2.38 19.18
C ALA A 222 -18.77 -3.27 17.95
N GLY A 223 -17.77 -4.17 18.01
CA GLY A 223 -17.40 -5.04 16.89
C GLY A 223 -16.74 -4.32 15.71
N GLN A 224 -16.24 -3.10 15.91
CA GLN A 224 -15.62 -2.26 14.87
C GLN A 224 -14.16 -2.68 14.62
N THR A 225 -13.97 -3.92 14.18
CA THR A 225 -12.64 -4.55 14.04
C THR A 225 -11.77 -3.86 12.99
N GLY A 226 -12.35 -3.34 11.89
CA GLY A 226 -11.60 -2.61 10.87
C GLY A 226 -11.01 -1.29 11.38
N LEU A 227 -11.78 -0.52 12.18
CA LEU A 227 -11.28 0.68 12.85
C LEU A 227 -10.31 0.34 13.98
N LEU A 228 -10.55 -0.76 14.70
CA LEU A 228 -9.64 -1.25 15.73
C LEU A 228 -8.28 -1.61 15.12
N GLN A 229 -8.24 -2.29 13.98
CA GLN A 229 -6.99 -2.57 13.27
C GLN A 229 -6.30 -1.28 12.83
N TYR A 230 -7.06 -0.30 12.32
CA TYR A 230 -6.51 0.99 11.86
C TYR A 230 -5.71 1.71 12.93
N ILE A 231 -6.23 1.81 14.16
CA ILE A 231 -5.57 2.53 15.26
C ILE A 231 -4.27 1.84 15.74
N PHE A 232 -4.08 0.56 15.43
CA PHE A 232 -2.88 -0.21 15.78
C PHE A 232 -1.93 -0.45 14.59
N GLN A 233 -2.19 0.14 13.42
CA GLN A 233 -1.29 0.01 12.27
C GLN A 233 0.09 0.64 12.55
N TRP A 234 1.13 -0.01 12.04
CA TRP A 234 2.54 0.30 12.29
C TRP A 234 2.98 1.73 11.95
N ASN A 235 2.40 2.32 10.90
CA ASN A 235 2.73 3.67 10.46
C ASN A 235 1.90 4.75 11.19
N ALA A 236 1.24 4.39 12.28
CA ALA A 236 0.28 5.22 12.97
C ALA A 236 0.37 5.15 14.51
N PRO A 237 1.57 5.14 15.15
CA PRO A 237 1.62 5.37 16.59
C PRO A 237 0.97 6.72 16.88
N ASP A 238 0.06 6.77 17.86
CA ASP A 238 -0.68 7.95 18.32
C ASP A 238 -1.88 8.41 17.47
N LYS A 239 -2.35 7.60 16.51
CA LYS A 239 -3.63 7.84 15.81
C LYS A 239 -4.82 7.40 16.64
N ILE A 240 -5.14 8.17 17.67
CA ILE A 240 -6.45 8.08 18.32
C ILE A 240 -7.48 8.76 17.40
N LEU A 241 -8.66 8.17 17.23
CA LEU A 241 -9.67 8.69 16.30
C LEU A 241 -10.20 10.05 16.77
N SER A 242 -10.24 10.30 18.09
CA SER A 242 -10.48 11.64 18.64
C SER A 242 -9.41 12.66 18.24
N GLY A 243 -8.12 12.30 18.29
CA GLY A 243 -7.03 13.18 17.87
C GLY A 243 -7.12 13.63 16.40
N MET A 244 -7.77 12.83 15.55
CA MET A 244 -8.05 13.19 14.15
C MET A 244 -9.39 13.91 13.94
N GLY A 245 -10.17 14.13 14.99
CA GLY A 245 -11.52 14.68 14.92
C GLY A 245 -12.51 13.75 14.21
N LEU A 246 -12.28 12.43 14.24
CA LEU A 246 -13.11 11.42 13.57
C LEU A 246 -14.04 10.68 14.54
N TRP A 247 -13.79 10.78 15.85
CA TRP A 247 -14.57 10.08 16.88
C TRP A 247 -16.09 10.36 16.84
N PRO A 248 -16.58 11.59 16.59
CA PRO A 248 -18.01 11.82 16.41
C PRO A 248 -18.60 11.00 15.25
N SER A 249 -17.89 10.90 14.13
CA SER A 249 -18.28 10.12 12.95
C SER A 249 -18.31 8.62 13.26
N VAL A 250 -17.34 8.12 14.03
CA VAL A 250 -17.33 6.73 14.51
C VAL A 250 -18.54 6.43 15.39
N LYS A 251 -18.89 7.33 16.31
CA LYS A 251 -20.09 7.19 17.15
C LYS A 251 -21.36 7.15 16.30
N ILE A 252 -21.40 7.88 15.19
CA ILE A 252 -22.52 7.81 14.22
C ILE A 252 -22.58 6.42 13.59
N CYS A 253 -21.45 5.87 13.11
CA CYS A 253 -21.40 4.51 12.58
C CYS A 253 -21.95 3.48 13.57
N ILE A 254 -21.49 3.55 14.83
CA ILE A 254 -21.93 2.65 15.91
C ILE A 254 -23.44 2.77 16.15
N ARG A 255 -23.99 3.99 16.23
CA ARG A 255 -25.43 4.22 16.43
C ARG A 255 -26.30 3.73 15.27
N ASN A 256 -25.76 3.71 14.05
CA ASN A 256 -26.46 3.24 12.85
C ASN A 256 -26.15 1.77 12.53
N HIS A 257 -25.51 1.03 13.44
CA HIS A 257 -25.09 -0.36 13.23
C HIS A 257 -24.23 -0.56 11.97
N TYR A 258 -23.51 0.48 11.54
CA TYR A 258 -22.64 0.44 10.38
C TYR A 258 -21.26 -0.09 10.79
N ILE A 259 -20.94 -1.31 10.37
CA ILE A 259 -19.63 -1.93 10.63
C ILE A 259 -18.63 -1.52 9.55
N VAL A 260 -17.57 -0.84 9.96
CA VAL A 260 -16.46 -0.47 9.08
C VAL A 260 -15.52 -1.66 8.95
N SER A 261 -15.58 -2.34 7.80
CA SER A 261 -14.70 -3.48 7.49
C SER A 261 -13.27 -3.05 7.19
N ASP A 262 -13.08 -2.02 6.36
CA ASP A 262 -11.77 -1.44 6.04
C ASP A 262 -11.64 -0.05 6.69
N GLY A 263 -10.95 0.00 7.83
CA GLY A 263 -10.70 1.25 8.54
C GLY A 263 -9.81 2.22 7.78
N THR A 264 -8.88 1.73 6.94
CA THR A 264 -7.99 2.59 6.15
C THR A 264 -8.78 3.34 5.10
N LEU A 265 -9.56 2.60 4.31
CA LEU A 265 -10.42 3.14 3.26
C LEU A 265 -11.44 4.12 3.83
N TRP A 266 -12.08 3.76 4.94
CA TRP A 266 -13.07 4.62 5.59
C TRP A 266 -12.46 5.93 6.10
N VAL A 267 -11.28 5.88 6.74
CA VAL A 267 -10.63 7.11 7.21
C VAL A 267 -10.24 8.02 6.05
N ASP A 268 -9.74 7.46 4.94
CA ASP A 268 -9.41 8.26 3.75
C ASP A 268 -10.65 8.90 3.12
N TYR A 269 -11.73 8.12 3.02
CA TYR A 269 -13.05 8.60 2.59
C TYR A 269 -13.57 9.76 3.45
N ILE A 270 -13.52 9.66 4.78
CA ILE A 270 -13.97 10.72 5.69
C ILE A 270 -13.09 11.97 5.57
N LYS A 271 -11.78 11.81 5.35
CA LYS A 271 -10.89 12.95 5.07
C LYS A 271 -11.25 13.64 3.76
N MET A 272 -11.56 12.89 2.70
CA MET A 272 -12.05 13.50 1.46
C MET A 272 -13.38 14.22 1.65
N LEU A 273 -14.31 13.67 2.43
CA LEU A 273 -15.54 14.38 2.78
C LEU A 273 -15.24 15.71 3.47
N ARG A 274 -14.26 15.73 4.38
CA ARG A 274 -13.78 16.96 5.02
C ARG A 274 -13.20 17.96 4.02
N ASP A 275 -12.33 17.49 3.10
CA ASP A 275 -11.75 18.32 2.03
C ASP A 275 -12.85 18.97 1.17
N PHE A 276 -13.94 18.23 0.91
CA PHE A 276 -15.12 18.71 0.18
C PHE A 276 -16.18 19.41 1.06
N GLN A 277 -15.83 19.77 2.30
CA GLN A 277 -16.69 20.49 3.25
C GLN A 277 -18.06 19.81 3.48
N LYS A 278 -18.09 18.49 3.48
CA LYS A 278 -19.29 17.71 3.80
C LYS A 278 -19.47 17.56 5.30
N ASP A 279 -20.73 17.44 5.72
CA ASP A 279 -21.08 17.29 7.12
C ASP A 279 -20.72 15.88 7.63
N LEU A 280 -19.69 15.82 8.46
CA LEU A 280 -19.21 14.58 9.08
C LEU A 280 -20.06 14.13 10.27
N LEU A 281 -21.11 14.87 10.62
CA LEU A 281 -22.09 14.52 11.65
C LEU A 281 -23.37 13.89 11.08
N ASN A 282 -23.48 13.83 9.76
CA ASN A 282 -24.62 13.25 9.07
C ASN A 282 -24.33 11.77 8.69
N SER A 283 -25.22 10.87 9.12
CA SER A 283 -25.11 9.43 8.83
C SER A 283 -25.13 9.12 7.34
N HIS A 284 -25.81 9.92 6.53
CA HIS A 284 -25.85 9.74 5.08
C HIS A 284 -24.44 9.80 4.45
N PHE A 285 -23.57 10.67 4.95
CA PHE A 285 -22.20 10.77 4.44
C PHE A 285 -21.28 9.74 5.10
N VAL A 286 -21.39 9.56 6.41
CA VAL A 286 -20.44 8.79 7.22
C VAL A 286 -20.65 7.28 7.11
N CYS A 287 -21.87 6.85 6.80
CA CYS A 287 -22.28 5.44 6.68
C CYS A 287 -22.71 5.12 5.24
N PRO A 288 -21.80 5.13 4.26
CA PRO A 288 -22.14 4.83 2.87
C PRO A 288 -22.55 3.36 2.71
N VAL A 289 -23.58 3.10 1.90
CA VAL A 289 -24.03 1.73 1.57
C VAL A 289 -22.90 0.91 0.95
N ASP A 290 -22.17 1.52 0.01
CA ASP A 290 -20.96 0.97 -0.58
C ASP A 290 -19.82 1.97 -0.39
N LEU A 291 -18.89 1.62 0.51
CA LEU A 291 -17.75 2.46 0.85
C LEU A 291 -16.80 2.64 -0.33
N VAL A 292 -16.55 1.58 -1.11
CA VAL A 292 -15.60 1.61 -2.24
C VAL A 292 -16.12 2.52 -3.33
N VAL A 293 -17.38 2.32 -3.73
CA VAL A 293 -18.01 3.14 -4.78
C VAL A 293 -18.10 4.60 -4.35
N SER A 294 -18.41 4.87 -3.08
CA SER A 294 -18.51 6.25 -2.56
C SER A 294 -17.13 6.92 -2.48
N HIS A 295 -16.11 6.17 -2.07
CA HIS A 295 -14.72 6.60 -2.08
C HIS A 295 -14.25 6.95 -3.49
N ASP A 296 -14.43 6.05 -4.46
CA ASP A 296 -13.93 6.23 -5.83
C ASP A 296 -14.55 7.43 -6.52
N LYS A 297 -15.84 7.69 -6.28
CA LYS A 297 -16.52 8.91 -6.73
C LYS A 297 -15.85 10.19 -6.21
N LEU A 298 -15.42 10.20 -4.94
CA LEU A 298 -14.72 11.36 -4.37
C LEU A 298 -13.29 11.46 -4.90
N VAL A 299 -12.61 10.34 -5.13
CA VAL A 299 -11.28 10.33 -5.77
C VAL A 299 -11.35 10.94 -7.17
N ASP A 300 -12.32 10.52 -7.99
CA ASP A 300 -12.49 11.06 -9.34
C ASP A 300 -12.84 12.54 -9.32
N LYS A 301 -13.69 12.96 -8.38
CA LYS A 301 -13.99 14.39 -8.16
C LYS A 301 -12.74 15.18 -7.76
N LYS A 302 -11.87 14.61 -6.91
CA LYS A 302 -10.62 15.24 -6.47
C LYS A 302 -9.62 15.34 -7.61
N ARG A 303 -9.51 14.30 -8.43
CA ARG A 303 -8.69 14.30 -9.66
C ARG A 303 -9.15 15.37 -10.65
N GLU A 304 -10.45 15.49 -10.86
CA GLU A 304 -10.99 16.52 -11.74
C GLU A 304 -10.72 17.93 -11.20
N HIS A 305 -10.94 18.16 -9.89
CA HIS A 305 -10.62 19.44 -9.28
C HIS A 305 -9.12 19.79 -9.39
N GLN A 306 -8.24 18.82 -9.14
CA GLN A 306 -6.79 19.00 -9.32
C GLN A 306 -6.44 19.30 -10.78
N ARG A 307 -7.04 18.60 -11.75
CA ARG A 307 -6.86 18.88 -13.17
C ARG A 307 -7.23 20.32 -13.51
N GLN A 308 -8.36 20.81 -13.03
CA GLN A 308 -8.81 22.18 -13.25
C GLN A 308 -7.86 23.21 -12.61
N LEU A 309 -7.39 22.95 -11.39
CA LEU A 309 -6.39 23.79 -10.73
C LEU A 309 -5.06 23.81 -11.52
N THR A 310 -4.58 22.67 -11.98
CA THR A 310 -3.36 22.56 -12.79
C THR A 310 -3.52 23.32 -14.10
N LEU A 311 -4.64 23.17 -14.81
CA LEU A 311 -4.93 23.92 -16.04
C LEU A 311 -4.96 25.44 -15.77
N THR A 312 -5.58 25.87 -14.67
CA THR A 312 -5.64 27.28 -14.28
C THR A 312 -4.25 27.84 -13.97
N GLN A 313 -3.42 27.07 -13.27
CA GLN A 313 -2.03 27.44 -13.00
C GLN A 313 -1.19 27.47 -14.27
N GLN A 314 -1.37 26.51 -15.18
CA GLN A 314 -0.71 26.50 -16.48
C GLN A 314 -1.09 27.74 -17.30
N ARG A 315 -2.38 28.10 -17.35
CA ARG A 315 -2.85 29.33 -18.01
C ARG A 315 -2.19 30.58 -17.43
N LYS A 316 -2.10 30.69 -16.09
CA LYS A 316 -1.40 31.81 -15.43
C LYS A 316 0.09 31.86 -15.80
N LYS A 317 0.78 30.72 -15.82
CA LYS A 317 2.20 30.66 -16.21
C LYS A 317 2.41 30.95 -17.69
N ALA A 318 1.49 30.52 -18.54
CA ALA A 318 1.58 30.66 -19.99
C ALA A 318 1.64 32.14 -20.44
N VAL A 319 1.08 33.07 -19.67
CA VAL A 319 1.22 34.52 -19.89
C VAL A 319 2.68 34.94 -20.00
N ASN A 320 3.56 34.38 -19.15
CA ASN A 320 4.99 34.73 -19.14
C ASN A 320 5.76 34.20 -20.36
N HIS A 321 5.17 33.26 -21.11
CA HIS A 321 5.79 32.67 -22.29
C HIS A 321 5.28 33.28 -23.60
N ARG A 322 4.30 34.20 -23.56
CA ARG A 322 3.71 34.82 -24.77
C ARG A 322 4.76 35.53 -25.61
N GLU A 323 5.56 36.42 -25.00
CA GLU A 323 6.60 37.17 -25.70
C GLU A 323 7.71 36.26 -26.24
N ALA A 324 8.14 35.28 -25.43
CA ALA A 324 9.16 34.32 -25.85
C ALA A 324 8.69 33.47 -27.04
N TYR A 325 7.43 33.02 -27.03
CA TYR A 325 6.84 32.28 -28.13
C TYR A 325 6.80 33.10 -29.42
N VAL A 326 6.26 34.33 -29.34
CA VAL A 326 6.20 35.25 -30.48
C VAL A 326 7.60 35.47 -31.04
N LYS A 327 8.58 35.78 -30.19
CA LYS A 327 9.97 35.99 -30.64
C LYS A 327 10.57 34.76 -31.33
N ALA A 328 10.34 33.56 -30.79
CA ALA A 328 10.89 32.33 -31.34
C ALA A 328 10.22 31.89 -32.66
N LYS A 329 8.92 32.18 -32.83
CA LYS A 329 8.12 31.66 -33.94
C LYS A 329 7.64 32.71 -34.94
N ALA A 330 7.89 34.00 -34.71
CA ALA A 330 7.44 35.11 -35.55
C ALA A 330 7.73 34.93 -37.04
N LYS A 331 8.88 34.33 -37.39
CA LYS A 331 9.23 34.06 -38.79
C LYS A 331 8.25 33.15 -39.53
N PHE A 332 7.52 32.30 -38.80
CA PHE A 332 6.53 31.38 -39.36
C PHE A 332 5.11 31.95 -39.36
N PHE A 333 4.87 33.13 -38.77
CA PHE A 333 3.53 33.72 -38.72
C PHE A 333 3.10 34.19 -40.12
N GLY A 334 1.81 34.07 -40.40
CA GLY A 334 1.23 34.25 -41.73
C GLY A 334 1.38 33.04 -42.67
N LEU A 335 2.04 31.96 -42.23
CA LEU A 335 2.04 30.71 -43.00
C LEU A 335 0.69 30.02 -42.92
N GLU A 336 0.05 29.94 -44.08
CA GLU A 336 -1.24 29.29 -44.28
C GLU A 336 -1.21 28.49 -45.59
N PHE A 337 -1.75 27.28 -45.55
CA PHE A 337 -1.88 26.39 -46.70
C PHE A 337 -3.34 26.00 -46.84
N SER A 338 -3.87 25.97 -48.06
CA SER A 338 -5.25 25.58 -48.31
C SER A 338 -5.34 24.56 -49.44
N ASN A 339 -6.29 23.64 -49.32
CA ASN A 339 -6.66 22.71 -50.37
C ASN A 339 -8.14 22.33 -50.22
N GLY A 340 -8.98 22.84 -51.13
CA GLY A 340 -10.43 22.77 -50.98
C GLY A 340 -10.89 23.50 -49.72
N ASP A 341 -11.70 22.82 -48.91
CA ASP A 341 -12.29 23.37 -47.68
C ASP A 341 -11.36 23.26 -46.46
N ILE A 342 -10.17 22.66 -46.61
CA ILE A 342 -9.18 22.50 -45.54
C ILE A 342 -8.17 23.64 -45.61
N THR A 343 -8.04 24.35 -44.50
CA THR A 343 -7.00 25.36 -44.27
C THR A 343 -6.10 24.93 -43.11
N VAL A 344 -4.78 24.98 -43.31
CA VAL A 344 -3.80 24.69 -42.27
C VAL A 344 -2.95 25.92 -42.02
N LYS A 345 -3.00 26.47 -40.81
CA LYS A 345 -2.26 27.68 -40.42
C LYS A 345 -1.38 27.46 -39.19
N VAL A 346 -0.34 28.25 -39.00
CA VAL A 346 0.46 28.22 -37.76
C VAL A 346 -0.37 28.73 -36.58
N LEU A 347 -0.16 28.15 -35.39
CA LEU A 347 -0.65 28.75 -34.14
C LEU A 347 0.24 29.94 -33.77
N GLU A 348 -0.27 31.15 -33.86
CA GLU A 348 0.53 32.38 -33.78
C GLU A 348 0.62 32.95 -32.36
N SER A 349 -0.20 32.48 -31.44
CA SER A 349 -0.14 32.90 -30.04
C SER A 349 -0.44 31.77 -29.07
N VAL A 350 0.06 31.89 -27.84
CA VAL A 350 -0.23 30.96 -26.74
C VAL A 350 -1.74 30.89 -26.45
N ASP A 351 -2.50 31.96 -26.72
CA ASP A 351 -3.95 31.98 -26.54
C ASP A 351 -4.67 31.13 -27.60
N GLU A 352 -4.11 31.02 -28.80
CA GLU A 352 -4.60 30.07 -29.80
C GLU A 352 -4.37 28.61 -29.34
N PHE A 353 -3.23 28.28 -28.71
CA PHE A 353 -3.02 26.94 -28.13
C PHE A 353 -4.07 26.61 -27.07
N ILE A 354 -4.41 27.57 -26.21
CA ILE A 354 -5.46 27.40 -25.19
C ILE A 354 -6.80 27.12 -25.86
N THR A 355 -7.18 27.94 -26.84
CA THR A 355 -8.45 27.84 -27.55
C THR A 355 -8.56 26.51 -28.30
N GLU A 356 -7.50 26.14 -29.01
CA GLU A 356 -7.41 24.89 -29.76
C GLU A 356 -7.52 23.67 -28.85
N GLY A 357 -6.79 23.68 -27.73
CA GLY A 357 -6.85 22.62 -26.72
C GLY A 357 -8.24 22.47 -26.08
N ASP A 358 -8.95 23.58 -25.85
CA ASP A 358 -10.31 23.59 -25.31
C ASP A 358 -11.33 23.06 -26.33
N VAL A 359 -11.23 23.46 -27.60
CA VAL A 359 -12.13 23.01 -28.70
C VAL A 359 -11.94 21.53 -29.00
N LEU A 360 -10.69 21.09 -29.21
CA LEU A 360 -10.37 19.71 -29.56
C LEU A 360 -10.29 18.78 -28.32
N ARG A 361 -10.40 19.33 -27.10
CA ARG A 361 -10.33 18.58 -25.82
C ARG A 361 -9.12 17.64 -25.74
N HIS A 362 -7.97 18.11 -26.16
CA HIS A 362 -6.74 17.34 -26.27
C HIS A 362 -5.54 18.14 -25.78
N CYS A 363 -4.37 17.51 -25.68
CA CYS A 363 -3.30 18.00 -24.80
C CYS A 363 -2.40 19.10 -25.39
N VAL A 364 -2.75 19.72 -26.52
CA VAL A 364 -1.85 20.66 -27.23
C VAL A 364 -1.39 21.84 -26.35
N PHE A 365 -2.26 22.37 -25.50
CA PHE A 365 -1.88 23.41 -24.54
C PHE A 365 -1.16 22.81 -23.32
N SER A 366 -1.74 21.79 -22.69
CA SER A 366 -1.23 21.22 -21.44
C SER A 366 0.14 20.56 -21.55
N SER A 367 0.54 20.14 -22.75
CA SER A 367 1.86 19.58 -23.06
C SER A 367 2.95 20.65 -23.20
N GLY A 368 2.60 21.94 -23.19
CA GLY A 368 3.58 23.03 -23.21
C GLY A 368 4.32 23.19 -24.54
N TYR A 369 3.75 22.76 -25.68
CA TYR A 369 4.41 22.83 -26.99
C TYR A 369 4.85 24.25 -27.38
N TYR A 370 4.15 25.28 -26.90
CA TYR A 370 4.53 26.68 -27.07
C TYR A 370 5.88 27.06 -26.40
N GLN A 371 6.48 26.17 -25.60
CA GLN A 371 7.81 26.37 -25.02
C GLN A 371 8.91 25.65 -25.82
N ASN A 372 8.55 24.81 -26.79
CA ASN A 372 9.51 24.01 -27.54
C ASN A 372 10.05 24.76 -28.77
N GLU A 373 11.32 25.15 -28.72
CA GLU A 373 11.99 25.87 -29.81
C GLU A 373 12.11 25.04 -31.09
N ASN A 374 12.17 23.70 -30.97
CA ASN A 374 12.40 22.79 -32.10
C ASN A 374 11.11 22.18 -32.68
N SER A 375 9.95 22.66 -32.24
CA SER A 375 8.64 22.20 -32.69
C SER A 375 7.80 23.35 -33.24
N LEU A 376 7.04 23.12 -34.30
CA LEU A 376 6.08 24.07 -34.86
C LEU A 376 4.71 23.40 -34.88
N ILE A 377 3.72 24.05 -34.26
CA ILE A 377 2.36 23.53 -34.21
C ILE A 377 1.49 24.29 -35.22
N LEU A 378 0.82 23.54 -36.08
CA LEU A 378 -0.16 24.01 -37.05
C LEU A 378 -1.57 23.61 -36.60
N SER A 379 -2.55 24.43 -36.95
CA SER A 379 -3.99 24.23 -36.79
C SER A 379 -4.61 23.92 -38.15
N ALA A 380 -5.13 22.72 -38.33
CA ALA A 380 -5.95 22.35 -39.47
C ALA A 380 -7.42 22.68 -39.18
N ARG A 381 -8.07 23.36 -40.13
CA ARG A 381 -9.40 23.96 -39.99
C ARG A 381 -10.27 23.67 -41.19
N ILE A 382 -11.56 23.52 -40.93
CA ILE A 382 -12.62 23.40 -41.94
C ILE A 382 -13.72 24.39 -41.56
N ASP A 383 -14.15 25.21 -42.52
CA ASP A 383 -15.08 26.33 -42.29
C ASP A 383 -14.63 27.22 -41.11
N GLY A 384 -13.32 27.41 -40.97
CA GLY A 384 -12.70 28.19 -39.89
C GLY A 384 -12.65 27.49 -38.52
N LYS A 385 -13.21 26.29 -38.36
CA LYS A 385 -13.21 25.52 -37.11
C LYS A 385 -12.03 24.54 -37.03
N PRO A 386 -11.31 24.46 -35.90
CA PRO A 386 -10.25 23.47 -35.70
C PRO A 386 -10.75 22.03 -35.80
N VAL A 387 -10.05 21.21 -36.56
CA VAL A 387 -10.31 19.76 -36.68
C VAL A 387 -9.12 18.91 -36.22
N GLU A 388 -7.88 19.36 -36.44
CA GLU A 388 -6.65 18.71 -35.98
C GLU A 388 -5.54 19.73 -35.70
N THR A 389 -4.61 19.36 -34.81
CA THR A 389 -3.31 20.03 -34.72
C THR A 389 -2.21 19.15 -35.27
N VAL A 390 -1.28 19.73 -36.03
CA VAL A 390 -0.12 19.04 -36.58
C VAL A 390 1.14 19.56 -35.91
N GLU A 391 1.94 18.67 -35.34
CA GLU A 391 3.27 18.99 -34.80
C GLU A 391 4.34 18.65 -35.83
N ILE A 392 5.16 19.64 -36.19
CA ILE A 392 6.32 19.50 -37.05
C ILE A 392 7.60 19.68 -36.23
N SER A 393 8.56 18.77 -36.40
CA SER A 393 9.92 19.00 -35.91
C SER A 393 10.67 19.94 -36.85
N LEU A 394 11.18 21.04 -36.32
CA LEU A 394 12.00 21.99 -37.07
C LEU A 394 13.42 21.45 -37.33
N ASN A 395 13.89 20.45 -36.57
CA ASN A 395 15.23 19.89 -36.73
C ASN A 395 15.37 19.01 -37.97
N ASN A 396 14.32 18.26 -38.30
CA ASN A 396 14.33 17.30 -39.40
C ASN A 396 13.24 17.56 -40.44
N LEU A 397 12.44 18.62 -40.26
CA LEU A 397 11.31 19.01 -41.10
C LEU A 397 10.36 17.84 -41.38
N LYS A 398 9.96 17.12 -40.33
CA LYS A 398 8.98 16.02 -40.40
C LYS A 398 7.82 16.24 -39.45
N ILE A 399 6.66 15.75 -39.86
CA ILE A 399 5.48 15.64 -38.99
C ILE A 399 5.81 14.61 -37.90
N ILE A 400 5.76 15.04 -36.63
CA ILE A 400 5.91 14.15 -35.46
C ILE A 400 4.57 13.49 -35.16
N GLN A 401 3.49 14.28 -35.19
CA GLN A 401 2.15 13.79 -34.91
C GLN A 401 1.08 14.71 -35.51
N SER A 402 -0.09 14.15 -35.80
CA SER A 402 -1.32 14.91 -36.08
C SER A 402 -2.45 14.34 -35.23
N ARG A 403 -3.16 15.22 -34.51
CA ARG A 403 -4.14 14.84 -33.48
C ARG A 403 -5.35 15.78 -33.50
N GLY A 404 -6.54 15.21 -33.62
CA GLY A 404 -7.82 15.90 -33.48
C GLY A 404 -8.49 15.66 -32.13
N PHE A 405 -9.82 15.60 -32.13
CA PHE A 405 -10.62 15.54 -30.92
C PHE A 405 -10.20 14.39 -29.98
N LYS A 406 -9.93 14.72 -28.70
CA LYS A 406 -9.44 13.77 -27.68
C LYS A 406 -8.22 12.93 -28.13
N ASN A 407 -7.29 13.52 -28.87
CA ASN A 407 -6.08 12.88 -29.39
C ASN A 407 -6.33 11.76 -30.44
N LYS A 408 -7.51 11.73 -31.06
CA LYS A 408 -7.85 10.80 -32.15
C LYS A 408 -7.68 11.48 -33.51
N PRO A 409 -7.40 10.72 -34.59
CA PRO A 409 -7.44 11.28 -35.94
C PRO A 409 -8.86 11.76 -36.26
N SER A 410 -8.97 12.85 -37.00
CA SER A 410 -10.22 13.34 -37.59
C SER A 410 -10.54 12.57 -38.87
N GLU A 411 -11.72 12.81 -39.42
CA GLU A 411 -12.12 12.29 -40.74
C GLU A 411 -11.22 12.80 -41.87
N TYR A 412 -10.57 13.95 -41.69
CA TYR A 412 -9.74 14.62 -42.69
C TYR A 412 -8.24 14.34 -42.50
N HIS A 413 -7.89 13.40 -41.62
CA HIS A 413 -6.51 13.17 -41.18
C HIS A 413 -5.52 13.01 -42.34
N ASP A 414 -5.82 12.12 -43.28
CA ASP A 414 -4.92 11.82 -44.39
C ASP A 414 -4.76 13.03 -45.33
N GLN A 415 -5.83 13.81 -45.51
CA GLN A 415 -5.81 15.03 -46.33
C GLN A 415 -4.98 16.12 -45.66
N VAL A 416 -5.14 16.31 -44.35
CA VAL A 416 -4.35 17.27 -43.54
C VAL A 416 -2.87 16.90 -43.56
N VAL A 417 -2.54 15.63 -43.31
CA VAL A 417 -1.15 15.15 -43.31
C VAL A 417 -0.53 15.28 -44.70
N SER A 418 -1.27 14.95 -45.76
CA SER A 418 -0.81 15.13 -47.15
C SER A 418 -0.56 16.59 -47.48
N LEU A 419 -1.50 17.49 -47.13
CA LEU A 419 -1.38 18.92 -47.36
C LEU A 419 -0.16 19.52 -46.65
N VAL A 420 0.08 19.14 -45.39
CA VAL A 420 1.27 19.58 -44.66
C VAL A 420 2.55 19.02 -45.26
N ASN A 421 2.59 17.73 -45.61
CA ASN A 421 3.76 17.11 -46.22
C ASN A 421 4.16 17.79 -47.55
N GLN A 422 3.19 18.12 -48.39
CA GLN A 422 3.42 18.84 -49.65
C GLN A 422 4.04 20.23 -49.43
N ASN A 423 3.71 20.87 -48.30
CA ASN A 423 4.15 22.22 -47.97
C ASN A 423 5.35 22.29 -47.00
N LEU A 424 5.89 21.15 -46.55
CA LEU A 424 7.12 21.11 -45.74
C LEU A 424 8.31 21.86 -46.37
N PRO A 425 8.55 21.81 -47.70
CA PRO A 425 9.61 22.60 -48.33
C PRO A 425 9.43 24.12 -48.16
N ALA A 426 8.18 24.62 -48.13
CA ALA A 426 7.90 26.04 -47.90
C ALA A 426 8.25 26.45 -46.47
N ILE A 427 7.92 25.62 -45.48
CA ILE A 427 8.30 25.82 -44.07
C ILE A 427 9.82 25.80 -43.92
N GLY A 428 10.50 24.88 -44.62
CA GLY A 428 11.97 24.80 -44.63
C GLY A 428 12.64 26.06 -45.21
N LYS A 429 12.09 26.64 -46.28
CA LYS A 429 12.59 27.91 -46.84
C LYS A 429 12.54 29.03 -45.81
N VAL A 430 11.45 29.14 -45.05
CA VAL A 430 11.29 30.14 -43.97
C VAL A 430 12.24 29.88 -42.80
N LEU A 431 12.51 28.61 -42.48
CA LEU A 431 13.48 28.26 -41.44
C LEU A 431 14.89 28.75 -41.77
N HIS A 432 15.33 28.55 -43.03
CA HIS A 432 16.68 28.86 -43.51
C HIS A 432 16.88 30.28 -44.07
N SER A 433 15.81 31.00 -44.43
CA SER A 433 15.90 32.38 -44.94
C SER A 433 16.46 33.38 -43.90
N SER A 434 16.42 33.03 -42.61
CA SER A 434 16.98 33.84 -41.50
C SER A 434 18.45 33.54 -41.15
N GLU A 435 19.07 32.50 -41.71
CA GLU A 435 20.48 32.15 -41.41
C GLU A 435 21.49 32.84 -42.35
N GLY A 436 21.02 33.54 -43.39
CA GLY A 436 21.85 34.23 -44.39
C GLY A 436 22.26 35.67 -44.07
N GLY A 437 21.93 36.20 -42.88
CA GLY A 437 22.17 37.60 -42.50
C GLY A 437 23.45 37.88 -41.70
N GLY A 438 24.34 36.90 -41.56
CA GLY A 438 25.61 37.03 -40.84
C GLY A 438 26.78 36.52 -41.67
N ARG A 439 27.28 37.37 -42.56
CA ARG A 439 28.64 37.28 -43.11
C ARG A 439 29.25 38.66 -43.15
#